data_AF-A0A1Y2DLZ0-F1
#
_entry.id   AF-A0A1Y2DLZ0-F1
#
_cell.length_a   1.000
_cell.length_b   1.000
_cell.length_c   1.000
_cell.angle_alpha   90.00
_cell.angle_beta   90.00
_cell.angle_gamma   90.00
#
_symmetry.space_group_name_H-M   'P 1'
#
loop_
_entity.id
_entity.type
_entity.pdbx_description
1 polymer ?
#
loop_
_entity_poly.entity_id
_entity_poly.type
_entity_poly.pdbx_seq_one_letter_code
_entity_poly.pdbx_strand_id
1 'polypeptide(L)'
;MDPNEFRERVNNALDECLRPREEVMMIRRIMKQRLGQSLGTEQLKSPLSLVDIDTKVSETKDLQGLHREYIEAVRRNLKARQGFAQVQKEHEEMMASLKPQKDVDTRILDLHLEVTKLRQRHDKLAAAKKYLDELQKQPAAATAFLDPKAMYKDCSPLPEMPPEMVNGFAVDHESADAEIQELLQRLQKTVLRSKLMYRRDKQRHTEAQTRDPVDPGNLSPEVKLHALNAVKNTLINWIESQLSKAGDEAIPDTEKPKNPLVDHKAQLAEIQNQYQRHLELRKEAMTFLAQHKEMLKGMQEELKQSEETPDKEPETQEIPTAKPLPTAYLLTPYVEKLRTLSREQKGLIQERSHINASLAKQQEDTKLALSHLAEESQLLLKFPSNKPTSTQNMSFGEATRPGNKSSVTDQLQLWLYAADSAKITTLETVVEKVEEGMISVDNSRQTLEEICKLLNVPLPEEESGEGQEAPEKDLWDPEGDDEKSKAKVTKKCVEEKEKLEPVKTIWEILDGNLGSINE
;
A
#
# COMPACT_ATOMS: atom_id res chain seq x y z
N MET A 1 57.03 24.69 -13.30
CA MET A 1 56.22 25.73 -12.62
C MET A 1 57.16 26.54 -11.78
N ASP A 2 57.20 27.85 -12.02
CA ASP A 2 58.16 28.72 -11.35
C ASP A 2 57.75 28.93 -9.89
N PRO A 3 58.70 28.90 -8.94
CA PRO A 3 58.41 28.99 -7.51
C PRO A 3 57.78 30.32 -7.10
N ASN A 4 57.96 31.37 -7.91
CA ASN A 4 57.34 32.68 -7.68
C ASN A 4 55.85 32.69 -8.04
N GLU A 5 55.47 31.98 -9.11
CA GLU A 5 54.07 31.91 -9.56
C GLU A 5 53.22 31.09 -8.58
N PHE A 6 53.80 30.06 -7.95
CA PHE A 6 53.14 29.30 -6.88
C PHE A 6 52.91 30.16 -5.63
N ARG A 7 53.89 30.98 -5.23
CA ARG A 7 53.77 31.88 -4.08
C ARG A 7 52.69 32.94 -4.28
N GLU A 8 52.58 33.52 -5.47
CA GLU A 8 51.54 34.49 -5.78
C GLU A 8 50.13 33.89 -5.75
N ARG A 9 49.95 32.67 -6.30
CA ARG A 9 48.67 31.97 -6.23
C ARG A 9 48.27 31.61 -4.80
N VAL A 10 49.24 31.19 -3.98
CA VAL A 10 49.00 30.91 -2.56
C VAL A 10 48.66 32.20 -1.80
N ASN A 11 49.37 33.29 -2.04
CA ASN A 11 49.07 34.57 -1.39
C ASN A 11 47.69 35.11 -1.80
N ASN A 12 47.29 35.01 -3.07
CA ASN A 12 45.96 35.43 -3.51
C ASN A 12 44.85 34.56 -2.90
N ALA A 13 45.04 33.24 -2.83
CA ALA A 13 44.08 32.34 -2.18
C ALA A 13 44.01 32.57 -0.65
N LEU A 14 45.15 32.93 -0.04
CA LEU A 14 45.21 33.30 1.36
C LEU A 14 44.57 34.66 1.62
N ASP A 15 44.72 35.66 0.76
CA ASP A 15 44.07 36.97 0.90
C ASP A 15 42.55 36.88 0.74
N GLU A 16 42.04 35.94 -0.08
CA GLU A 16 40.60 35.64 -0.15
C GLU A 16 40.06 34.96 1.12
N CYS A 17 40.89 34.17 1.82
CA CYS A 17 40.50 33.45 3.04
C CYS A 17 40.81 34.22 4.34
N LEU A 18 41.81 35.09 4.33
CA LEU A 18 42.32 35.83 5.48
C LEU A 18 41.65 37.20 5.52
N ARG A 19 40.66 37.35 6.40
CA ARG A 19 40.07 38.66 6.68
C ARG A 19 41.14 39.67 7.10
N PRO A 20 41.09 40.92 6.61
CA PRO A 20 42.08 41.93 6.94
C PRO A 20 42.14 42.14 8.45
N ARG A 21 43.36 42.39 8.95
CA ARG A 21 43.63 42.50 10.39
C ARG A 21 42.74 43.56 11.08
N GLU A 22 42.36 44.60 10.35
CA GLU A 22 41.48 45.67 10.83
C GLU A 22 40.06 45.18 11.11
N GLU A 23 39.47 44.39 10.21
CA GLU A 23 38.15 43.78 10.42
C GLU A 23 38.17 42.82 11.61
N VAL A 24 39.22 42.02 11.73
CA VAL A 24 39.38 41.11 12.87
C VAL A 24 39.48 41.90 14.19
N MET A 25 40.21 43.02 14.21
CA MET A 25 40.26 43.90 15.39
C MET A 25 38.92 44.57 15.69
N MET A 26 38.18 44.99 14.66
CA MET A 26 36.84 45.56 14.80
C MET A 26 35.85 44.54 15.38
N ILE A 27 35.83 43.32 14.83
CA ILE A 27 35.01 42.20 15.32
C ILE A 27 35.38 41.88 16.77
N ARG A 28 36.68 41.78 17.11
CA ARG A 28 37.14 41.56 18.48
C ARG A 28 36.69 42.66 19.43
N ARG A 29 36.74 43.93 19.00
CA ARG A 29 36.27 45.08 19.81
C ARG A 29 34.76 45.00 20.06
N ILE A 30 33.96 44.72 19.03
CA ILE A 30 32.50 44.56 19.12
C ILE A 30 32.14 43.38 20.04
N MET A 31 32.80 42.23 19.84
CA MET A 31 32.58 41.06 20.69
C MET A 31 32.96 41.34 22.15
N LYS A 32 34.11 41.99 22.39
CA LYS A 32 34.53 42.38 23.75
C LYS A 32 33.52 43.32 24.41
N GLN A 33 32.95 44.27 23.65
CA GLN A 33 31.92 45.16 24.16
C GLN A 33 30.63 44.42 24.51
N ARG A 34 30.15 43.54 23.62
CA ARG A 34 28.93 42.73 23.85
C ARG A 34 29.08 41.77 25.02
N LEU A 35 30.20 41.06 25.09
CA LEU A 35 30.50 40.17 26.21
C LEU A 35 30.66 40.94 27.52
N GLY A 36 31.19 42.17 27.47
CA GLY A 36 31.28 43.04 28.64
C GLY A 36 29.92 43.51 29.15
N GLN A 37 28.94 43.65 28.26
CA GLN A 37 27.55 43.94 28.60
C GLN A 37 26.82 42.72 29.19
N SER A 38 27.16 41.49 28.76
CA SER A 38 26.46 40.28 29.20
C SER A 38 27.07 39.60 30.43
N LEU A 39 28.39 39.63 30.60
CA LEU A 39 29.13 38.98 31.71
C LEU A 39 29.71 39.98 32.72
N GLY A 40 29.68 41.29 32.43
CA GLY A 40 30.39 42.29 33.21
C GLY A 40 31.90 42.36 32.88
N THR A 41 32.50 43.53 33.07
CA THR A 41 33.89 43.81 32.67
C THR A 41 34.95 43.08 33.52
N GLU A 42 34.57 42.53 34.67
CA GLU A 42 35.49 41.86 35.58
C GLU A 42 35.77 40.41 35.18
N GLN A 43 34.76 39.67 34.68
CA GLN A 43 34.91 38.28 34.24
C GLN A 43 35.67 38.15 32.91
N LEU A 44 35.67 39.20 32.10
CA LEU A 44 36.42 39.27 30.82
C LEU A 44 37.94 39.30 30.96
N LYS A 45 38.48 39.47 32.18
CA LYS A 45 39.91 39.36 32.44
C LYS A 45 40.37 37.90 32.61
N SER A 46 39.43 36.98 32.84
CA SER A 46 39.66 35.53 32.90
C SER A 46 39.48 34.93 31.50
N PRO A 47 40.26 33.90 31.10
CA PRO A 47 40.00 33.18 29.86
C PRO A 47 38.58 32.60 29.87
N LEU A 48 37.82 32.85 28.79
CA LEU A 48 36.42 32.44 28.63
C LEU A 48 36.20 30.91 28.76
N SER A 49 37.26 30.12 28.75
CA SER A 49 37.25 28.67 28.98
C SER A 49 36.99 28.28 30.44
N LEU A 50 37.04 29.21 31.39
CA LEU A 50 36.84 28.96 32.83
C LEU A 50 35.52 29.54 33.36
N VAL A 51 34.59 29.91 32.47
CA VAL A 51 33.28 30.40 32.89
C VAL A 51 32.37 29.19 33.15
N ASP A 52 31.95 29.02 34.41
CA ASP A 52 31.04 27.95 34.83
C ASP A 52 29.72 28.02 34.06
N ILE A 53 29.24 26.85 33.61
CA ILE A 53 28.02 26.66 32.80
C ILE A 53 26.76 27.20 33.52
N ASP A 54 26.84 27.36 34.84
CA ASP A 54 25.75 27.85 35.69
C ASP A 54 25.74 29.37 35.91
N THR A 55 26.67 30.11 35.28
CA THR A 55 26.66 31.58 35.37
C THR A 55 25.42 32.16 34.70
N LYS A 56 24.56 32.78 35.51
CA LYS A 56 23.32 33.43 35.06
C LYS A 56 23.66 34.68 34.25
N VAL A 57 23.81 34.51 32.93
CA VAL A 57 23.95 35.62 31.99
C VAL A 57 22.67 36.45 32.03
N SER A 58 22.80 37.73 32.39
CA SER A 58 21.68 38.67 32.33
C SER A 58 21.32 38.94 30.88
N GLU A 59 20.04 38.79 30.54
CA GLU A 59 19.52 39.04 29.19
C GLU A 59 19.84 40.48 28.77
N THR A 60 20.69 40.62 27.76
CA THR A 60 20.88 41.92 27.11
C THR A 60 19.57 42.27 26.40
N LYS A 61 19.02 43.45 26.69
CA LYS A 61 17.74 43.95 26.12
C LYS A 61 17.80 44.20 24.60
N ASP A 62 18.94 43.93 23.98
CA ASP A 62 19.24 44.23 22.57
C ASP A 62 19.17 43.00 21.65
N LEU A 63 18.69 41.86 22.15
CA LEU A 63 18.47 40.67 21.32
C LEU A 63 17.19 40.87 20.51
N GLN A 64 17.32 41.46 19.31
CA GLN A 64 16.22 41.67 18.38
C GLN A 64 16.23 40.63 17.25
N GLY A 65 15.04 40.24 16.79
CA GLY A 65 14.83 39.34 15.66
C GLY A 65 15.18 37.87 15.92
N LEU A 66 15.77 37.22 14.92
CA LEU A 66 16.03 35.78 14.86
C LEU A 66 16.76 35.21 16.09
N HIS A 67 17.67 35.98 16.69
CA HIS A 67 18.45 35.51 17.83
C HIS A 67 17.58 35.36 19.10
N ARG A 68 16.57 36.22 19.25
CA ARG A 68 15.60 36.10 20.35
C ARG A 68 14.71 34.88 20.14
N GLU A 69 14.21 34.68 18.93
CA GLU A 69 13.40 33.51 18.58
C GLU A 69 14.17 32.22 18.81
N TYR A 70 15.45 32.17 18.43
CA TYR A 70 16.33 31.04 18.70
C TYR A 70 16.48 30.76 20.20
N ILE A 71 16.77 31.78 21.02
CA ILE A 71 16.89 31.60 22.47
C ILE A 71 15.56 31.16 23.09
N GLU A 72 14.43 31.72 22.65
CA GLU A 72 13.12 31.29 23.12
C GLU A 72 12.82 29.84 22.70
N ALA A 73 13.18 29.43 21.48
CA ALA A 73 13.03 28.05 21.01
C ALA A 73 13.89 27.08 21.82
N VAL A 74 15.14 27.45 22.12
CA VAL A 74 16.03 26.65 22.99
C VAL A 74 15.42 26.51 24.39
N ARG A 75 14.85 27.58 24.96
CA ARG A 75 14.17 27.51 26.26
C ARG A 75 12.93 26.62 26.23
N ARG A 76 12.12 26.69 25.16
CA ARG A 76 10.96 25.81 24.98
C ARG A 76 11.41 24.34 24.85
N ASN A 77 12.50 24.08 24.13
CA ASN A 77 13.08 22.74 24.00
C ASN A 77 13.57 22.21 25.35
N LEU A 78 14.29 23.02 26.14
CA LEU A 78 14.74 22.63 27.48
C LEU A 78 13.57 22.31 28.40
N LYS A 79 12.50 23.12 28.38
CA LYS A 79 11.27 22.84 29.14
C LYS A 79 10.58 21.55 28.68
N ALA A 80 10.50 21.33 27.37
CA ALA A 80 9.91 20.11 26.81
C ALA A 80 10.71 18.86 27.22
N ARG A 81 12.04 18.93 27.19
CA ARG A 81 12.92 17.84 27.65
C ARG A 81 12.74 17.55 29.13
N GLN A 82 12.63 18.59 29.97
CA GLN A 82 12.35 18.43 31.39
C GLN A 82 10.97 17.79 31.63
N GLY A 83 9.94 18.22 30.91
CA GLY A 83 8.61 17.62 30.98
C GLY A 83 8.58 16.17 30.52
N PHE A 84 9.27 15.84 29.43
CA PHE A 84 9.42 14.46 28.96
C PHE A 84 10.12 13.57 30.00
N ALA A 85 11.23 14.04 30.56
CA ALA A 85 11.95 13.31 31.61
C ALA A 85 11.09 13.08 32.86
N GLN A 86 10.20 14.01 33.19
CA GLN A 86 9.26 13.85 34.29
C GLN A 86 8.19 12.80 33.98
N VAL A 87 7.55 12.87 32.79
CA VAL A 87 6.55 11.88 32.36
C VAL A 87 7.16 10.48 32.26
N GLN A 88 8.42 10.38 31.80
CA GLN A 88 9.14 9.11 31.75
C GLN A 88 9.33 8.52 33.16
N LYS A 89 9.72 9.34 34.15
CA LYS A 89 9.82 8.90 35.54
C LYS A 89 8.47 8.48 36.11
N GLU A 90 7.41 9.24 35.85
CA GLU A 90 6.05 8.87 36.27
C GLU A 90 5.59 7.54 35.65
N HIS A 91 5.94 7.28 34.39
CA HIS A 91 5.65 6.01 33.72
C HIS A 91 6.47 4.86 34.29
N GLU A 92 7.76 5.07 34.55
CA GLU A 92 8.64 4.07 35.18
C GLU A 92 8.17 3.74 36.61
N GLU A 93 7.73 4.74 37.38
CA GLU A 93 7.14 4.55 38.72
C GLU A 93 5.80 3.80 38.66
N MET A 94 4.94 4.10 37.68
CA MET A 94 3.68 3.39 37.46
C MET A 94 3.91 1.94 37.03
N MET A 95 4.87 1.69 36.15
CA MET A 95 5.27 0.36 35.71
C MET A 95 5.96 -0.45 36.82
N ALA A 96 6.72 0.22 37.71
CA ALA A 96 7.31 -0.43 38.88
C ALA A 96 6.25 -0.81 39.94
N SER A 97 5.13 -0.09 40.00
CA SER A 97 3.99 -0.41 40.88
C SER A 97 3.15 -1.59 40.37
N LEU A 98 3.09 -1.78 39.04
CA LEU A 98 2.40 -2.88 38.38
C LEU A 98 3.33 -4.10 38.26
N LYS A 99 3.24 -5.05 39.20
CA LYS A 99 3.91 -6.35 39.02
C LYS A 99 3.43 -6.99 37.70
N PRO A 100 4.34 -7.55 36.88
CA PRO A 100 3.97 -8.11 35.58
C PRO A 100 3.15 -9.39 35.79
N GLN A 101 1.83 -9.28 35.74
CA GLN A 101 0.92 -10.42 35.78
C GLN A 101 0.77 -10.95 34.35
N LYS A 102 1.85 -11.55 33.83
CA LYS A 102 1.97 -12.05 32.44
C LYS A 102 0.81 -12.99 32.02
N ASP A 103 0.17 -13.64 32.99
CA ASP A 103 -0.97 -14.54 32.77
C ASP A 103 -2.28 -13.80 32.44
N VAL A 104 -2.43 -12.53 32.84
CA VAL A 104 -3.63 -11.73 32.54
C VAL A 104 -3.51 -11.14 31.14
N ASP A 105 -2.31 -10.67 30.77
CA ASP A 105 -2.06 -10.06 29.47
C ASP A 105 -2.20 -11.08 28.32
N THR A 106 -1.74 -12.32 28.53
CA THR A 106 -1.92 -13.42 27.58
C THR A 106 -3.40 -13.77 27.39
N ARG A 107 -4.18 -13.85 28.47
CA ARG A 107 -5.64 -14.08 28.40
C ARG A 107 -6.39 -12.95 27.70
N ILE A 108 -5.99 -11.70 27.90
CA ILE A 108 -6.59 -10.55 27.22
C ILE A 108 -6.30 -10.60 25.71
N LEU A 109 -5.09 -10.98 25.33
CA LEU A 109 -4.71 -11.16 23.93
C LEU A 109 -5.50 -12.31 23.28
N ASP A 110 -5.64 -13.44 23.96
CA ASP A 110 -6.41 -14.58 23.47
C ASP A 110 -7.89 -14.22 23.27
N LEU A 111 -8.49 -13.52 24.25
CA LEU A 111 -9.86 -13.01 24.12
C LEU A 111 -10.00 -12.03 22.96
N HIS A 112 -9.02 -11.16 22.73
CA HIS A 112 -9.01 -10.23 21.61
C HIS A 112 -8.90 -10.98 20.26
N LEU A 113 -8.08 -12.02 20.19
CA LEU A 113 -7.97 -12.90 19.02
C LEU A 113 -9.28 -13.64 18.74
N GLU A 114 -9.98 -14.10 19.77
CA GLU A 114 -11.30 -14.73 19.62
C GLU A 114 -12.35 -13.73 19.12
N VAL A 115 -12.40 -12.53 19.70
CA VAL A 115 -13.33 -11.47 19.28
C VAL A 115 -13.09 -11.06 17.83
N THR A 116 -11.83 -10.94 17.41
CA THR A 116 -11.49 -10.60 16.01
C THR A 116 -11.88 -11.72 15.05
N LYS A 117 -11.64 -12.99 15.41
CA LYS A 117 -12.11 -14.15 14.63
C LYS A 117 -13.64 -14.17 14.50
N LEU A 118 -14.36 -13.88 15.58
CA LEU A 118 -15.83 -13.81 15.59
C LEU A 118 -16.34 -12.66 14.71
N ARG A 119 -15.72 -11.48 14.76
CA ARG A 119 -16.06 -10.36 13.86
C ARG A 119 -15.86 -10.72 12.40
N GLN A 120 -14.73 -11.34 12.05
CA GLN A 120 -14.48 -11.78 10.67
C GLN A 120 -15.53 -12.79 10.19
N ARG A 121 -15.97 -13.72 11.05
CA ARG A 121 -17.05 -14.66 10.72
C ARG A 121 -18.38 -13.93 10.53
N HIS A 122 -18.71 -13.01 11.41
CA HIS A 122 -19.91 -12.19 11.30
C HIS A 122 -19.92 -11.38 9.99
N ASP A 123 -18.79 -10.75 9.64
CA ASP A 123 -18.69 -9.94 8.42
C ASP A 123 -18.84 -10.78 7.15
N LYS A 124 -18.26 -11.99 7.14
CA LYS A 124 -18.46 -12.97 6.06
C LYS A 124 -19.93 -13.38 5.92
N LEU A 125 -20.60 -13.67 7.03
CA LEU A 125 -22.03 -14.01 7.02
C LEU A 125 -22.90 -12.82 6.62
N ALA A 126 -22.56 -11.61 7.07
CA ALA A 126 -23.25 -10.40 6.69
C ALA A 126 -23.09 -10.11 5.19
N ALA A 127 -21.91 -10.35 4.61
CA ALA A 127 -21.68 -10.26 3.18
C ALA A 127 -22.51 -11.30 2.41
N ALA A 128 -22.47 -12.58 2.82
CA ALA A 128 -23.28 -13.63 2.20
C ALA A 128 -24.79 -13.32 2.26
N LYS A 129 -25.27 -12.80 3.40
CA LYS A 129 -26.65 -12.35 3.55
C LYS A 129 -26.99 -11.19 2.62
N LYS A 130 -26.11 -10.17 2.50
CA LYS A 130 -26.30 -9.07 1.56
C LYS A 130 -26.44 -9.58 0.12
N TYR A 131 -25.56 -10.49 -0.31
CA TYR A 131 -25.65 -11.07 -1.66
C TYR A 131 -26.90 -11.94 -1.84
N LEU A 132 -27.34 -12.67 -0.82
CA LEU A 132 -28.62 -13.39 -0.85
C LEU A 132 -29.80 -12.42 -0.95
N ASP A 133 -29.80 -11.33 -0.18
CA ASP A 133 -30.85 -10.31 -0.23
C ASP A 133 -30.86 -9.59 -1.60
N GLU A 134 -29.68 -9.36 -2.21
CA GLU A 134 -29.56 -8.83 -3.57
C GLU A 134 -30.08 -9.82 -4.62
N LEU A 135 -29.75 -11.11 -4.50
CA LEU A 135 -30.28 -12.16 -5.36
C LEU A 135 -31.80 -12.28 -5.24
N GLN A 136 -32.35 -12.20 -4.03
CA GLN A 136 -33.81 -12.21 -3.82
C GLN A 136 -34.51 -10.99 -4.42
N LYS A 137 -33.83 -9.83 -4.52
CA LYS A 137 -34.36 -8.64 -5.19
C LYS A 137 -34.31 -8.73 -6.72
N GLN A 138 -33.53 -9.65 -7.29
CA GLN A 138 -33.52 -9.85 -8.73
C GLN A 138 -34.85 -10.48 -9.17
N PRO A 139 -35.49 -9.98 -10.24
CA PRO A 139 -36.76 -10.51 -10.71
C PRO A 139 -36.66 -12.00 -11.10
N ALA A 140 -35.47 -12.47 -11.48
CA ALA A 140 -35.19 -13.88 -11.80
C ALA A 140 -35.29 -14.84 -10.61
N ALA A 141 -35.21 -14.35 -9.36
CA ALA A 141 -35.36 -15.17 -8.16
C ALA A 141 -36.82 -15.28 -7.67
N ALA A 142 -37.74 -14.51 -8.25
CA ALA A 142 -39.16 -14.70 -7.98
C ALA A 142 -39.62 -16.02 -8.60
N THR A 143 -40.24 -16.90 -7.80
CA THR A 143 -40.77 -18.19 -8.27
C THR A 143 -41.82 -18.04 -9.38
N ALA A 144 -42.39 -16.85 -9.54
CA ALA A 144 -43.32 -16.48 -10.60
C ALA A 144 -42.65 -16.00 -11.91
N PHE A 145 -41.34 -15.72 -11.92
CA PHE A 145 -40.63 -15.24 -13.11
C PHE A 145 -40.45 -16.33 -14.17
N LEU A 146 -40.32 -17.59 -13.72
CA LEU A 146 -40.29 -18.77 -14.58
C LEU A 146 -41.67 -19.42 -14.75
N ASP A 147 -42.76 -18.79 -14.28
CA ASP A 147 -44.10 -19.33 -14.48
C ASP A 147 -44.57 -19.03 -15.92
N PRO A 148 -44.71 -20.04 -16.79
CA PRO A 148 -45.14 -19.86 -18.17
C PRO A 148 -46.57 -19.32 -18.26
N LYS A 149 -47.32 -19.25 -17.17
CA LYS A 149 -48.63 -18.58 -17.17
C LYS A 149 -48.54 -17.09 -16.90
N ALA A 150 -47.45 -16.60 -16.30
CA ALA A 150 -47.22 -15.18 -16.01
C ALA A 150 -46.48 -14.48 -17.15
N MET A 151 -45.51 -15.16 -17.79
CA MET A 151 -44.76 -14.63 -18.93
C MET A 151 -45.61 -14.42 -20.19
N TYR A 152 -46.67 -15.22 -20.36
CA TYR A 152 -47.52 -15.21 -21.56
C TYR A 152 -48.86 -14.48 -21.36
N LYS A 153 -49.06 -13.75 -20.25
CA LYS A 153 -50.31 -13.00 -20.00
C LYS A 153 -50.52 -11.84 -20.99
N ASP A 154 -49.43 -11.25 -21.47
CA ASP A 154 -49.44 -10.12 -22.41
C ASP A 154 -49.22 -10.55 -23.87
N CYS A 155 -49.09 -11.87 -24.12
CA CYS A 155 -48.96 -12.42 -25.47
C CYS A 155 -50.34 -12.87 -25.99
N SER A 156 -50.64 -12.58 -27.25
CA SER A 156 -51.79 -13.18 -27.95
C SER A 156 -51.69 -14.72 -27.89
N PRO A 157 -52.79 -15.47 -27.72
CA PRO A 157 -52.75 -16.92 -27.59
C PRO A 157 -52.01 -17.53 -28.78
N LEU A 158 -50.92 -18.25 -28.50
CA LEU A 158 -50.15 -18.94 -29.53
C LEU A 158 -51.02 -20.07 -30.12
N PRO A 159 -50.89 -20.37 -31.43
CA PRO A 159 -51.53 -21.54 -32.03
C PRO A 159 -51.06 -22.81 -31.31
N GLU A 160 -52.00 -23.70 -30.96
CA GLU A 160 -51.69 -24.97 -30.31
C GLU A 160 -50.71 -25.78 -31.17
N MET A 161 -49.47 -25.91 -30.69
CA MET A 161 -48.44 -26.72 -31.32
C MET A 161 -48.68 -28.21 -31.00
N PRO A 162 -48.44 -29.13 -31.95
CA PRO A 162 -48.69 -30.56 -31.75
C PRO A 162 -47.90 -31.12 -30.54
N PRO A 163 -48.53 -31.99 -29.73
CA PRO A 163 -47.94 -32.53 -28.49
C PRO A 163 -46.67 -33.37 -28.71
N GLU A 164 -46.39 -33.78 -29.95
CA GLU A 164 -45.19 -34.53 -30.33
C GLU A 164 -43.90 -33.69 -30.26
N MET A 165 -43.97 -32.37 -30.46
CA MET A 165 -42.79 -31.49 -30.36
C MET A 165 -42.45 -31.12 -28.91
N VAL A 166 -43.42 -31.10 -27.99
CA VAL A 166 -43.19 -30.73 -26.59
C VAL A 166 -42.48 -31.85 -25.83
N ASN A 167 -42.73 -33.11 -26.21
CA ASN A 167 -42.00 -34.26 -25.66
C ASN A 167 -40.55 -34.37 -26.17
N GLY A 168 -40.19 -33.67 -27.25
CA GLY A 168 -38.81 -33.60 -27.75
C GLY A 168 -37.94 -32.57 -27.02
N PHE A 169 -38.54 -31.63 -26.28
CA PHE A 169 -37.82 -30.61 -25.49
C PHE A 169 -37.79 -30.90 -23.99
N ALA A 170 -38.48 -31.95 -23.52
CA ALA A 170 -38.19 -32.56 -22.23
C ALA A 170 -36.86 -33.32 -22.34
N VAL A 171 -35.76 -32.57 -22.44
CA VAL A 171 -34.39 -33.09 -22.42
C VAL A 171 -34.25 -33.95 -21.18
N ASP A 172 -33.90 -35.22 -21.39
CA ASP A 172 -33.69 -36.24 -20.38
C ASP A 172 -32.78 -35.71 -19.26
N HIS A 173 -33.35 -35.40 -18.09
CA HIS A 173 -32.58 -35.01 -16.89
C HIS A 173 -31.53 -36.07 -16.52
N GLU A 174 -31.73 -37.32 -16.92
CA GLU A 174 -30.78 -38.43 -16.73
C GLU A 174 -29.52 -38.29 -17.60
N SER A 175 -29.61 -37.65 -18.77
CA SER A 175 -28.45 -37.43 -19.66
C SER A 175 -27.54 -36.31 -19.16
N ALA A 176 -28.11 -35.24 -18.60
CA ALA A 176 -27.36 -34.15 -17.97
C ALA A 176 -26.63 -34.63 -16.70
N ASP A 177 -27.27 -35.49 -15.89
CA ASP A 177 -26.63 -36.08 -14.71
C ASP A 177 -25.47 -37.02 -15.09
N ALA A 178 -25.60 -37.77 -16.19
CA ALA A 178 -24.52 -38.61 -16.72
C ALA A 178 -23.32 -37.77 -17.23
N GLU A 179 -23.58 -36.64 -17.91
CA GLU A 179 -22.53 -35.71 -18.38
C GLU A 179 -21.79 -35.04 -17.22
N ILE A 180 -22.53 -34.66 -16.16
CA ILE A 180 -21.94 -34.11 -14.93
C ILE A 180 -21.07 -35.17 -14.24
N GLN A 181 -21.52 -36.43 -14.16
CA GLN A 181 -20.72 -37.52 -13.59
C GLN A 181 -19.45 -37.79 -14.41
N GLU A 182 -19.52 -37.75 -15.75
CA GLU A 182 -18.34 -37.88 -16.60
C GLU A 182 -17.34 -36.73 -16.39
N LEU A 183 -17.83 -35.49 -16.28
CA LEU A 183 -16.99 -34.32 -15.98
C LEU A 183 -16.31 -34.45 -14.61
N LEU A 184 -17.04 -34.95 -13.61
CA LEU A 184 -16.54 -35.19 -12.26
C LEU A 184 -15.46 -36.28 -12.26
N GLN A 185 -15.68 -37.38 -12.97
CA GLN A 185 -14.67 -38.44 -13.15
C GLN A 185 -13.42 -37.92 -13.87
N ARG A 186 -13.59 -37.07 -14.89
CA ARG A 186 -12.46 -36.42 -15.58
C ARG A 186 -11.68 -35.51 -14.65
N LEU A 187 -12.36 -34.72 -13.81
CA LEU A 187 -11.72 -33.87 -12.81
C LEU A 187 -10.99 -34.71 -11.75
N GLN A 188 -11.61 -35.76 -11.23
CA GLN A 188 -10.95 -36.67 -10.29
C GLN A 188 -9.69 -37.29 -10.91
N LYS A 189 -9.75 -37.71 -12.17
CA LYS A 189 -8.59 -38.26 -12.90
C LYS A 189 -7.48 -37.22 -13.08
N THR A 190 -7.80 -35.97 -13.42
CA THR A 190 -6.79 -34.91 -13.58
C THR A 190 -6.18 -34.52 -12.24
N VAL A 191 -6.98 -34.45 -11.17
CA VAL A 191 -6.51 -34.16 -9.80
C VAL A 191 -5.63 -35.29 -9.27
N LEU A 192 -5.99 -36.55 -9.50
CA LEU A 192 -5.14 -37.68 -9.12
C LEU A 192 -3.82 -37.67 -9.91
N ARG A 193 -3.87 -37.39 -11.21
CA ARG A 193 -2.67 -37.28 -12.05
C ARG A 193 -1.76 -36.15 -11.59
N SER A 194 -2.30 -34.97 -11.28
CA SER A 194 -1.51 -33.83 -10.79
C SER A 194 -0.91 -34.12 -9.41
N LYS A 195 -1.66 -34.77 -8.50
CA LYS A 195 -1.16 -35.19 -7.19
C LYS A 195 -0.01 -36.19 -7.30
N LEU A 196 -0.08 -37.15 -8.23
CA LEU A 196 1.00 -38.10 -8.48
C LEU A 196 2.24 -37.42 -9.08
N MET A 197 2.06 -36.50 -10.04
CA MET A 197 3.17 -35.72 -10.59
C MET A 197 3.86 -34.87 -9.53
N TYR A 198 3.07 -34.18 -8.69
CA TYR A 198 3.59 -33.39 -7.57
C TYR A 198 4.40 -34.25 -6.58
N ARG A 199 3.89 -35.44 -6.23
CA ARG A 199 4.63 -36.37 -5.34
C ARG A 199 5.95 -36.82 -5.95
N ARG A 200 5.95 -37.16 -7.25
CA ARG A 200 7.17 -37.53 -7.98
C ARG A 200 8.17 -36.37 -8.03
N ASP A 201 7.71 -35.14 -8.20
CA ASP A 201 8.57 -33.96 -8.23
C ASP A 201 9.15 -33.65 -6.86
N LYS A 202 8.33 -33.77 -5.80
CA LYS A 202 8.78 -33.65 -4.42
C LYS A 202 9.85 -34.70 -4.09
N GLN A 203 9.65 -35.96 -4.47
CA GLN A 203 10.64 -37.02 -4.29
C GLN A 203 11.95 -36.71 -5.04
N ARG A 204 11.87 -36.28 -6.29
CA ARG A 204 13.07 -35.88 -7.06
C ARG A 204 13.80 -34.69 -6.43
N HIS A 205 13.06 -33.74 -5.86
CA HIS A 205 13.66 -32.60 -5.14
C HIS A 205 14.37 -33.06 -3.88
N THR A 206 13.75 -33.92 -3.06
CA THR A 206 14.38 -34.45 -1.86
C THR A 206 15.60 -35.30 -2.20
N GLU A 207 15.51 -36.15 -3.24
CA GLU A 207 16.64 -36.96 -3.73
C GLU A 207 17.80 -36.07 -4.20
N ALA A 208 17.52 -34.98 -4.94
CA ALA A 208 18.54 -34.03 -5.38
C ALA A 208 19.17 -33.30 -4.19
N GLN A 209 18.37 -32.90 -3.19
CA GLN A 209 18.84 -32.23 -1.99
C GLN A 209 19.72 -33.15 -1.12
N THR A 210 19.42 -34.44 -1.05
CA THR A 210 20.24 -35.42 -0.34
C THR A 210 21.50 -35.82 -1.11
N ARG A 211 21.46 -35.80 -2.45
CA ARG A 211 22.59 -36.21 -3.31
C ARG A 211 23.67 -35.12 -3.40
N ASP A 212 23.25 -33.86 -3.46
CA ASP A 212 24.14 -32.70 -3.50
C ASP A 212 23.69 -31.68 -2.43
N PRO A 213 24.08 -31.84 -1.15
CA PRO A 213 23.85 -30.84 -0.12
C PRO A 213 24.74 -29.63 -0.40
N VAL A 214 24.22 -28.72 -1.23
CA VAL A 214 24.92 -27.49 -1.58
C VAL A 214 24.71 -26.48 -0.44
N ASP A 215 25.69 -26.35 0.45
CA ASP A 215 25.70 -25.29 1.45
C ASP A 215 25.91 -23.93 0.78
N PRO A 216 24.92 -23.02 0.81
CA PRO A 216 25.02 -21.72 0.13
C PRO A 216 26.07 -20.81 0.77
N GLY A 217 26.58 -21.14 1.97
CA GLY A 217 27.65 -20.41 2.65
C GLY A 217 29.04 -20.63 2.04
N ASN A 218 29.36 -21.85 1.59
CA ASN A 218 30.72 -22.26 1.19
C ASN A 218 31.03 -22.07 -0.31
N LEU A 219 30.09 -21.57 -1.11
CA LEU A 219 30.29 -21.40 -2.55
C LEU A 219 30.94 -20.06 -2.90
N SER A 220 31.90 -20.12 -3.83
CA SER A 220 32.49 -18.93 -4.46
C SER A 220 31.41 -18.00 -5.04
N PRO A 221 31.53 -16.67 -4.87
CA PRO A 221 30.55 -15.71 -5.38
C PRO A 221 30.36 -15.79 -6.90
N GLU A 222 31.39 -16.23 -7.64
CA GLU A 222 31.32 -16.42 -9.09
C GLU A 222 30.42 -17.61 -9.47
N VAL A 223 30.46 -18.70 -8.70
CA VAL A 223 29.57 -19.85 -8.87
C VAL A 223 28.14 -19.48 -8.49
N LYS A 224 27.95 -18.65 -7.45
CA LYS A 224 26.63 -18.12 -7.08
C LYS A 224 26.03 -17.25 -8.20
N LEU A 225 26.82 -16.35 -8.79
CA LEU A 225 26.37 -15.53 -9.92
C LEU A 225 26.08 -16.37 -11.15
N HIS A 226 26.91 -17.37 -11.46
CA HIS A 226 26.69 -18.28 -12.58
C HIS A 226 25.42 -19.13 -12.37
N ALA A 227 25.21 -19.67 -11.16
CA ALA A 227 24.02 -20.41 -10.79
C ALA A 227 22.76 -19.54 -10.86
N LEU A 228 22.82 -18.30 -10.36
CA LEU A 228 21.71 -17.35 -10.44
C LEU A 228 21.41 -16.94 -11.88
N ASN A 229 22.44 -16.78 -12.72
CA ASN A 229 22.27 -16.55 -14.15
C ASN A 229 21.67 -17.78 -14.86
N ALA A 230 22.07 -19.00 -14.48
CA ALA A 230 21.49 -20.24 -14.98
C ALA A 230 20.02 -20.40 -14.55
N VAL A 231 19.68 -20.08 -13.29
CA VAL A 231 18.30 -20.04 -12.79
C VAL A 231 17.49 -18.97 -13.53
N LYS A 232 18.06 -17.78 -13.74
CA LYS A 232 17.44 -16.73 -14.53
C LYS A 232 17.17 -17.21 -15.96
N ASN A 233 18.14 -17.82 -16.63
CA ASN A 233 17.99 -18.30 -18.01
C ASN A 233 16.99 -19.46 -18.10
N THR A 234 16.98 -20.39 -17.14
CA THR A 234 16.00 -21.49 -17.11
C THR A 234 14.60 -20.98 -16.79
N LEU A 235 14.46 -19.98 -15.91
CA LEU A 235 13.18 -19.32 -15.64
C LEU A 235 12.70 -18.55 -16.85
N ILE A 236 13.57 -17.79 -17.53
CA ILE A 236 13.24 -17.11 -18.78
C ILE A 236 12.80 -18.14 -19.82
N ASN A 237 13.56 -19.22 -20.04
CA ASN A 237 13.19 -20.27 -20.99
C ASN A 237 11.88 -20.97 -20.59
N TRP A 238 11.60 -21.14 -19.29
CA TRP A 238 10.32 -21.70 -18.83
C TRP A 238 9.18 -20.72 -19.06
N ILE A 239 9.35 -19.43 -18.74
CA ILE A 239 8.36 -18.39 -19.01
C ILE A 239 8.13 -18.28 -20.51
N GLU A 240 9.18 -18.24 -21.33
CA GLU A 240 9.10 -18.25 -22.78
C GLU A 240 8.43 -19.52 -23.32
N SER A 241 8.72 -20.70 -22.74
CA SER A 241 8.05 -21.95 -23.11
C SER A 241 6.58 -21.98 -22.68
N GLN A 242 6.23 -21.42 -21.52
CA GLN A 242 4.84 -21.31 -21.06
C GLN A 242 4.07 -20.27 -21.86
N LEU A 243 4.68 -19.13 -22.19
CA LEU A 243 4.13 -18.12 -23.09
C LEU A 243 4.00 -18.66 -24.52
N SER A 244 4.95 -19.47 -24.97
CA SER A 244 4.89 -20.17 -26.26
C SER A 244 3.78 -21.21 -26.26
N LYS A 245 3.62 -22.03 -25.21
CA LYS A 245 2.52 -23.01 -25.10
C LYS A 245 1.16 -22.35 -24.95
N ALA A 246 1.07 -21.24 -24.23
CA ALA A 246 -0.13 -20.41 -24.17
C ALA A 246 -0.45 -19.72 -25.50
N GLY A 247 0.55 -19.58 -26.39
CA GLY A 247 0.38 -19.09 -27.76
C GLY A 247 0.24 -20.19 -28.83
N ASP A 248 0.54 -21.45 -28.51
CA ASP A 248 0.61 -22.60 -29.44
C ASP A 248 -0.54 -23.61 -29.24
N GLU A 249 -1.48 -23.35 -28.32
CA GLU A 249 -2.86 -23.85 -28.47
C GLU A 249 -3.58 -23.08 -29.59
N ALA A 250 -3.03 -23.19 -30.80
CA ALA A 250 -3.67 -22.81 -32.04
C ALA A 250 -4.19 -24.07 -32.73
N ILE A 251 -5.51 -24.25 -32.63
CA ILE A 251 -6.36 -24.75 -33.71
C ILE A 251 -5.87 -24.14 -35.03
N PRO A 252 -5.79 -24.91 -36.15
CA PRO A 252 -5.21 -24.44 -37.39
C PRO A 252 -6.01 -23.26 -37.97
N ASP A 253 -5.25 -22.37 -38.62
CA ASP A 253 -5.66 -21.25 -39.47
C ASP A 253 -6.35 -20.05 -38.78
N THR A 254 -5.59 -18.97 -38.57
CA THR A 254 -5.62 -17.74 -39.42
C THR A 254 -4.84 -16.60 -38.71
N GLU A 255 -3.82 -16.08 -39.38
CA GLU A 255 -3.21 -14.72 -39.34
C GLU A 255 -2.88 -13.99 -38.00
N LYS A 256 -1.58 -13.67 -37.89
CA LYS A 256 -0.84 -12.66 -37.07
C LYS A 256 -1.55 -11.29 -36.86
N PRO A 257 -1.01 -10.34 -36.03
CA PRO A 257 -0.31 -10.45 -34.71
C PRO A 257 -0.62 -9.30 -33.68
N LYS A 258 -0.19 -9.49 -32.41
CA LYS A 258 0.20 -8.51 -31.34
C LYS A 258 -0.88 -7.62 -30.65
N ASN A 259 -1.21 -7.94 -29.40
CA ASN A 259 -0.93 -7.13 -28.19
C ASN A 259 -1.53 -7.75 -26.91
N PRO A 260 -1.10 -7.35 -25.68
CA PRO A 260 -1.39 -8.07 -24.44
C PRO A 260 -2.90 -8.11 -24.18
N LEU A 261 -3.34 -9.16 -23.51
CA LEU A 261 -4.69 -9.52 -23.08
C LEU A 261 -5.50 -8.31 -22.54
N VAL A 262 -5.93 -7.44 -23.44
CA VAL A 262 -7.15 -6.68 -23.32
C VAL A 262 -8.16 -7.48 -24.10
N ASP A 263 -9.28 -7.74 -23.46
CA ASP A 263 -10.41 -8.48 -24.00
C ASP A 263 -10.80 -7.87 -25.35
N HIS A 264 -10.29 -8.47 -26.45
CA HIS A 264 -10.32 -7.88 -27.80
C HIS A 264 -11.76 -7.64 -28.25
N LYS A 265 -12.68 -8.48 -27.78
CA LYS A 265 -14.13 -8.32 -27.97
C LYS A 265 -14.67 -7.11 -27.21
N ALA A 266 -14.19 -6.84 -25.99
CA ALA A 266 -14.58 -5.65 -25.23
C ALA A 266 -14.03 -4.38 -25.86
N GLN A 267 -12.80 -4.39 -26.37
CA GLN A 267 -12.24 -3.26 -27.13
C GLN A 267 -12.98 -3.02 -28.44
N LEU A 268 -13.34 -4.07 -29.18
CA LEU A 268 -14.14 -3.94 -30.40
C LEU A 268 -15.55 -3.42 -30.11
N ALA A 269 -16.17 -3.88 -29.02
CA ALA A 269 -17.46 -3.36 -28.56
C ALA A 269 -17.35 -1.89 -28.13
N GLU A 270 -16.26 -1.51 -27.46
CA GLU A 270 -16.01 -0.13 -27.06
C GLU A 270 -15.75 0.77 -28.27
N ILE A 271 -14.96 0.33 -29.25
CA ILE A 271 -14.74 1.03 -30.51
C ILE A 271 -16.05 1.15 -31.30
N GLN A 272 -16.86 0.10 -31.35
CA GLN A 272 -18.18 0.12 -32.00
C GLN A 272 -19.12 1.10 -31.33
N ASN A 273 -19.15 1.14 -29.99
CA ASN A 273 -19.94 2.10 -29.22
C ASN A 273 -19.45 3.54 -29.43
N GLN A 274 -18.13 3.76 -29.45
CA GLN A 274 -17.55 5.07 -29.75
C GLN A 274 -17.88 5.52 -31.17
N TYR A 275 -17.86 4.60 -32.14
CA TYR A 275 -18.23 4.89 -33.52
C TYR A 275 -19.72 5.17 -33.68
N GLN A 276 -20.60 4.41 -33.02
CA GLN A 276 -22.03 4.69 -32.96
C GLN A 276 -22.32 6.06 -32.36
N ARG A 277 -21.68 6.39 -31.23
CA ARG A 277 -21.80 7.70 -30.59
C ARG A 277 -21.32 8.82 -31.50
N HIS A 278 -20.24 8.62 -32.24
CA HIS A 278 -19.77 9.59 -33.23
C HIS A 278 -20.75 9.75 -34.40
N LEU A 279 -21.36 8.67 -34.88
CA LEU A 279 -22.40 8.74 -35.91
C LEU A 279 -23.67 9.45 -35.41
N GLU A 280 -24.07 9.22 -34.16
CA GLU A 280 -25.18 9.92 -33.52
C GLU A 280 -24.90 11.41 -33.39
N LEU A 281 -23.75 11.80 -32.87
CA LEU A 281 -23.34 13.21 -32.79
C LEU A 281 -23.27 13.87 -34.18
N ARG A 282 -22.83 13.15 -35.20
CA ARG A 282 -22.81 13.64 -36.58
C ARG A 282 -24.22 13.79 -37.13
N LYS A 283 -25.12 12.86 -36.84
CA LYS A 283 -26.55 12.97 -37.21
C LYS A 283 -27.18 14.16 -36.50
N GLU A 284 -26.95 14.34 -35.21
CA GLU A 284 -27.42 15.49 -34.43
C GLU A 284 -26.89 16.80 -35.01
N ALA A 285 -25.59 16.91 -35.26
CA ALA A 285 -24.99 18.08 -35.90
C ALA A 285 -25.61 18.38 -37.28
N MET A 286 -25.85 17.34 -38.09
CA MET A 286 -26.54 17.50 -39.38
C MET A 286 -28.00 17.93 -39.21
N THR A 287 -28.72 17.44 -38.19
CA THR A 287 -30.08 17.89 -37.90
C THR A 287 -30.10 19.33 -37.38
N PHE A 288 -29.13 19.74 -36.55
CA PHE A 288 -28.99 21.13 -36.12
C PHE A 288 -28.68 22.06 -37.30
N LEU A 289 -27.80 21.65 -38.21
CA LEU A 289 -27.51 22.41 -39.42
C LEU A 289 -28.72 22.47 -40.37
N ALA A 290 -29.50 21.38 -40.49
CA ALA A 290 -30.72 21.36 -41.28
C ALA A 290 -31.80 22.28 -40.68
N GLN A 291 -32.03 22.21 -39.37
CA GLN A 291 -32.95 23.09 -38.63
C GLN A 291 -32.52 24.56 -38.74
N HIS A 292 -31.23 24.83 -38.62
CA HIS A 292 -30.69 26.19 -38.77
C HIS A 292 -30.88 26.71 -40.20
N LYS A 293 -30.68 25.87 -41.21
CA LYS A 293 -30.90 26.22 -42.62
C LYS A 293 -32.38 26.46 -42.92
N GLU A 294 -33.28 25.69 -42.33
CA GLU A 294 -34.73 25.83 -42.48
C GLU A 294 -35.24 27.10 -41.79
N MET A 295 -34.73 27.41 -40.59
CA MET A 295 -34.97 28.68 -39.90
C MET A 295 -34.44 29.88 -40.72
N LEU A 296 -33.24 29.77 -41.31
CA LEU A 296 -32.70 30.83 -42.17
C LEU A 296 -33.53 31.04 -43.44
N LYS A 297 -34.08 29.95 -44.00
CA LYS A 297 -34.93 29.98 -45.18
C LYS A 297 -36.29 30.62 -44.86
N GLY A 298 -36.88 30.29 -43.71
CA GLY A 298 -38.08 30.95 -43.19
C GLY A 298 -37.85 32.45 -42.97
N MET A 299 -36.71 32.82 -42.40
CA MET A 299 -36.35 34.23 -42.18
C MET A 299 -36.08 34.98 -43.50
N GLN A 300 -35.53 34.31 -44.53
CA GLN A 300 -35.39 34.88 -45.87
C GLN A 300 -36.71 34.97 -46.65
N GLU A 301 -37.66 34.07 -46.41
CA GLU A 301 -39.01 34.11 -47.00
C GLU A 301 -39.86 35.21 -46.34
N GLU A 302 -39.70 35.47 -45.04
CA GLU A 302 -40.30 36.61 -44.34
C GLU A 302 -39.73 37.95 -44.80
N LEU A 303 -38.42 38.04 -45.08
CA LEU A 303 -37.83 39.28 -45.64
C LEU A 303 -38.30 39.55 -47.08
N LYS A 304 -38.50 38.52 -47.91
CA LYS A 304 -38.98 38.67 -49.29
C LYS A 304 -40.46 39.03 -49.39
N GLN A 305 -41.26 38.71 -48.37
CA GLN A 305 -42.66 39.12 -48.29
C GLN A 305 -42.84 40.57 -47.82
N SER A 306 -41.76 41.26 -47.41
CA SER A 306 -41.81 42.65 -46.94
C SER A 306 -41.37 43.70 -47.98
N GLU A 307 -40.88 43.31 -49.16
CA GLU A 307 -40.37 44.25 -50.19
C GLU A 307 -41.36 44.54 -51.33
N GLU A 308 -42.59 44.01 -51.31
CA GLU A 308 -43.55 44.18 -52.41
C GLU A 308 -44.86 44.87 -52.00
N THR A 309 -44.79 46.14 -51.59
CA THR A 309 -45.92 47.08 -51.76
C THR A 309 -45.43 48.53 -51.94
N PRO A 310 -45.78 49.22 -53.04
CA PRO A 310 -45.54 50.65 -53.20
C PRO A 310 -46.65 51.50 -52.56
N ASP A 311 -46.25 52.66 -52.03
CA ASP A 311 -47.00 53.88 -51.71
C ASP A 311 -48.54 53.82 -51.61
N LYS A 312 -49.05 54.12 -50.41
CA LYS A 312 -50.04 55.19 -50.17
C LYS A 312 -50.32 55.44 -48.67
N GLU A 313 -50.45 56.73 -48.37
CA GLU A 313 -50.81 57.36 -47.09
C GLU A 313 -52.19 56.96 -46.52
N PRO A 314 -52.51 57.34 -45.26
CA PRO A 314 -53.33 56.53 -44.36
C PRO A 314 -54.79 56.95 -44.34
N GLU A 315 -55.70 55.97 -44.30
CA GLU A 315 -57.05 56.19 -43.79
C GLU A 315 -57.51 55.03 -42.89
N THR A 316 -57.92 55.44 -41.71
CA THR A 316 -58.71 54.74 -40.70
C THR A 316 -59.81 53.90 -41.33
N GLN A 317 -59.83 52.59 -41.04
CA GLN A 317 -61.08 51.83 -40.94
C GLN A 317 -60.88 50.49 -40.21
N GLU A 318 -61.70 50.33 -39.19
CA GLU A 318 -61.85 49.16 -38.32
C GLU A 318 -62.41 47.97 -39.10
N ILE A 319 -61.73 46.82 -39.06
CA ILE A 319 -62.35 45.49 -39.25
C ILE A 319 -61.63 44.45 -38.36
N PRO A 320 -62.24 43.29 -38.05
CA PRO A 320 -62.54 42.88 -36.69
C PRO A 320 -61.52 41.87 -36.17
N THR A 321 -61.36 41.84 -34.86
CA THR A 321 -60.56 40.86 -34.12
C THR A 321 -61.10 39.44 -34.30
N ALA A 322 -60.64 38.76 -35.35
CA ALA A 322 -60.68 37.31 -35.42
C ALA A 322 -59.73 36.77 -34.33
N LYS A 323 -60.31 36.39 -33.19
CA LYS A 323 -59.61 35.68 -32.11
C LYS A 323 -58.94 34.43 -32.71
N PRO A 324 -57.61 34.29 -32.69
CA PRO A 324 -57.01 32.99 -32.96
C PRO A 324 -57.45 32.04 -31.84
N LEU A 325 -57.92 30.86 -32.20
CA LEU A 325 -58.24 29.80 -31.24
C LEU A 325 -57.03 29.56 -30.31
N PRO A 326 -57.24 29.24 -29.01
CA PRO A 326 -56.16 29.26 -28.02
C PRO A 326 -55.22 28.05 -28.11
N THR A 327 -54.31 28.02 -29.09
CA THR A 327 -53.19 27.06 -29.15
C THR A 327 -52.25 27.16 -27.94
N ALA A 328 -52.31 28.27 -27.20
CA ALA A 328 -51.62 28.48 -25.93
C ALA A 328 -51.97 27.40 -24.88
N TYR A 329 -53.22 26.92 -24.80
CA TYR A 329 -53.61 25.90 -23.81
C TYR A 329 -52.99 24.52 -24.09
N LEU A 330 -52.68 24.19 -25.34
CA LEU A 330 -52.04 22.92 -25.71
C LEU A 330 -50.54 22.92 -25.39
N LEU A 331 -49.88 24.08 -25.45
CA LEU A 331 -48.44 24.23 -25.19
C LEU A 331 -48.11 24.49 -23.71
N THR A 332 -49.07 25.03 -22.94
CA THR A 332 -48.92 25.32 -21.51
C THR A 332 -48.35 24.15 -20.69
N PRO A 333 -48.84 22.89 -20.79
CA PRO A 333 -48.30 21.78 -19.99
C PRO A 333 -46.85 21.42 -20.36
N TYR A 334 -46.42 21.65 -21.61
CA TYR A 334 -45.04 21.40 -22.03
C TYR A 334 -44.09 22.48 -21.51
N VAL A 335 -44.53 23.74 -21.50
CA VAL A 335 -43.76 24.86 -20.93
C VAL A 335 -43.63 24.72 -19.41
N GLU A 336 -44.68 24.24 -18.73
CA GLU A 336 -44.62 23.92 -17.30
C GLU A 336 -43.64 22.79 -17.00
N LYS A 337 -43.67 21.70 -17.77
CA LYS A 337 -42.68 20.60 -17.67
C LYS A 337 -41.25 21.07 -17.94
N LEU A 338 -41.05 21.94 -18.94
CA LEU A 338 -39.73 22.49 -19.22
C LEU A 338 -39.25 23.39 -18.08
N ARG A 339 -40.16 24.13 -17.44
CA ARG A 339 -39.86 24.97 -16.28
C ARG A 339 -39.51 24.14 -15.04
N THR A 340 -40.18 23.00 -14.80
CA THR A 340 -39.79 22.08 -13.72
C THR A 340 -38.44 21.44 -13.99
N LEU A 341 -38.18 20.96 -15.21
CA LEU A 341 -36.88 20.39 -15.61
C LEU A 341 -35.76 21.43 -15.48
N SER A 342 -36.00 22.68 -15.89
CA SER A 342 -35.04 23.77 -15.69
C SER A 342 -34.73 24.04 -14.22
N ARG A 343 -35.72 23.93 -13.32
CA ARG A 343 -35.52 24.06 -11.86
C ARG A 343 -34.71 22.88 -11.31
N GLU A 344 -35.00 21.66 -11.74
CA GLU A 344 -34.23 20.47 -11.37
C GLU A 344 -32.77 20.56 -11.83
N GLN A 345 -32.53 20.98 -13.07
CA GLN A 345 -31.18 21.18 -13.60
C GLN A 345 -30.42 22.24 -12.79
N LYS A 346 -31.07 23.35 -12.43
CA LYS A 346 -30.46 24.37 -11.56
C LYS A 346 -30.13 23.80 -10.17
N GLY A 347 -31.02 22.99 -9.62
CA GLY A 347 -30.80 22.27 -8.36
C GLY A 347 -29.57 21.35 -8.44
N LEU A 348 -29.49 20.52 -9.49
CA LEU A 348 -28.34 19.63 -9.72
C LEU A 348 -27.02 20.38 -9.92
N ILE A 349 -27.04 21.52 -10.61
CA ILE A 349 -25.85 22.36 -10.79
C ILE A 349 -25.39 22.93 -9.44
N GLN A 350 -26.33 23.37 -8.60
CA GLN A 350 -26.02 23.88 -7.25
C GLN A 350 -25.51 22.78 -6.33
N GLU A 351 -26.09 21.59 -6.40
CA GLU A 351 -25.60 20.43 -5.64
C GLU A 351 -24.20 20.03 -6.09
N ARG A 352 -23.97 19.93 -7.41
CA ARG A 352 -22.66 19.63 -7.98
C ARG A 352 -21.62 20.67 -7.58
N SER A 353 -21.96 21.95 -7.58
CA SER A 353 -21.03 23.01 -7.16
C SER A 353 -20.73 22.93 -5.67
N HIS A 354 -21.72 22.62 -4.82
CA HIS A 354 -21.52 22.39 -3.40
C HIS A 354 -20.63 21.16 -3.13
N ILE A 355 -20.89 20.03 -3.80
CA ILE A 355 -20.07 18.82 -3.69
C ILE A 355 -18.63 19.12 -4.12
N ASN A 356 -18.44 19.75 -5.28
CA ASN A 356 -17.10 20.10 -5.76
C ASN A 356 -16.36 21.05 -4.80
N ALA A 357 -17.05 22.04 -4.25
CA ALA A 357 -16.47 22.95 -3.27
C ALA A 357 -16.09 22.22 -1.97
N SER A 358 -16.95 21.31 -1.49
CA SER A 358 -16.67 20.49 -0.30
C SER A 358 -15.51 19.52 -0.53
N LEU A 359 -15.42 18.91 -1.71
CA LEU A 359 -14.33 18.01 -2.08
C LEU A 359 -13.01 18.76 -2.21
N ALA A 360 -13.02 19.94 -2.84
CA ALA A 360 -11.84 20.80 -2.93
C ALA A 360 -11.34 21.22 -1.54
N LYS A 361 -12.27 21.58 -0.64
CA LYS A 361 -11.94 21.90 0.76
C LYS A 361 -11.34 20.70 1.49
N GLN A 362 -11.93 19.52 1.38
CA GLN A 362 -11.37 18.29 1.98
C GLN A 362 -9.99 17.93 1.40
N GLN A 363 -9.78 18.13 0.11
CA GLN A 363 -8.48 17.90 -0.52
C GLN A 363 -7.41 18.87 -0.01
N GLU A 364 -7.78 20.12 0.27
CA GLU A 364 -6.87 21.11 0.87
C GLU A 364 -6.60 20.80 2.35
N ASP A 365 -7.64 20.48 3.13
CA ASP A 365 -7.52 20.10 4.54
C ASP A 365 -6.63 18.85 4.71
N THR A 366 -6.82 17.83 3.87
CA THR A 366 -5.98 16.62 3.87
C THR A 366 -4.54 16.92 3.47
N LYS A 367 -4.32 17.81 2.49
CA LYS A 367 -2.98 18.26 2.12
C LYS A 367 -2.27 18.98 3.26
N LEU A 368 -2.96 19.87 3.98
CA LEU A 368 -2.42 20.60 5.12
C LEU A 368 -2.08 19.64 6.28
N ALA A 369 -2.98 18.70 6.57
CA ALA A 369 -2.73 17.67 7.57
C ALA A 369 -1.50 16.83 7.19
N LEU A 370 -1.38 16.38 5.94
CA LEU A 370 -0.23 15.60 5.47
C LEU A 370 1.09 16.39 5.52
N SER A 371 1.07 17.71 5.22
CA SER A 371 2.26 18.54 5.39
C SER A 371 2.66 18.69 6.86
N HIS A 372 1.69 18.86 7.76
CA HIS A 372 1.98 18.93 9.20
C HIS A 372 2.56 17.62 9.72
N LEU A 373 1.95 16.48 9.36
CA LEU A 373 2.49 15.17 9.69
C LEU A 373 3.89 14.98 9.11
N ALA A 374 4.17 15.50 7.91
CA ALA A 374 5.48 15.40 7.29
C ALA A 374 6.54 16.18 8.08
N GLU A 375 6.21 17.38 8.55
CA GLU A 375 7.08 18.20 9.42
C GLU A 375 7.38 17.54 10.76
N GLU A 376 6.41 16.81 11.33
CA GLU A 376 6.58 16.08 12.59
C GLU A 376 7.28 14.72 12.43
N SER A 377 7.37 14.21 11.20
CA SER A 377 7.84 12.86 10.97
C SER A 377 9.37 12.74 11.11
N GLN A 378 9.79 11.85 12.00
CA GLN A 378 11.21 11.47 12.11
C GLN A 378 11.65 10.54 10.97
N LEU A 379 10.69 9.92 10.27
CA LEU A 379 10.94 8.98 9.18
C LEU A 379 11.41 9.70 7.92
N LEU A 380 10.72 10.78 7.51
CA LEU A 380 11.11 11.55 6.32
C LEU A 380 12.45 12.28 6.52
N LEU A 381 12.76 12.69 7.76
CA LEU A 381 14.04 13.30 8.12
C LEU A 381 15.21 12.31 8.00
N LYS A 382 14.99 11.05 8.40
CA LYS A 382 16.00 9.98 8.30
C LYS A 382 16.19 9.48 6.87
N PHE A 383 15.11 9.48 6.07
CA PHE A 383 15.11 8.99 4.70
C PHE A 383 14.60 10.06 3.73
N PRO A 384 15.41 11.08 3.43
CA PRO A 384 15.04 12.08 2.44
C PRO A 384 14.92 11.42 1.07
N SER A 385 13.82 11.65 0.36
CA SER A 385 13.67 11.18 -1.02
C SER A 385 14.61 11.97 -1.93
N ASN A 386 15.40 11.30 -2.77
CA ASN A 386 16.26 11.93 -3.80
C ASN A 386 15.49 12.60 -4.95
N LYS A 387 14.15 12.62 -4.90
CA LYS A 387 13.39 13.50 -5.78
C LYS A 387 13.66 14.93 -5.31
N PRO A 388 14.11 15.84 -6.19
CA PRO A 388 14.18 17.24 -5.82
C PRO A 388 12.77 17.66 -5.42
N THR A 389 12.55 17.83 -4.12
CA THR A 389 11.49 18.69 -3.63
C THR A 389 11.78 20.04 -4.25
N SER A 390 11.08 20.32 -5.35
CA SER A 390 11.13 21.57 -6.08
C SER A 390 10.45 22.64 -5.22
N THR A 391 11.07 22.97 -4.10
CA THR A 391 10.64 23.99 -3.15
C THR A 391 11.76 24.98 -2.90
N GLN A 392 13.00 24.72 -3.29
CA GLN A 392 14.11 25.66 -3.07
C GLN A 392 14.40 26.61 -4.23
N ASN A 393 13.87 26.39 -5.45
CA ASN A 393 14.06 27.28 -6.60
C ASN A 393 12.75 27.52 -7.40
N MET A 394 11.59 27.59 -6.72
CA MET A 394 10.36 27.99 -7.40
C MET A 394 10.34 29.52 -7.56
N SER A 395 10.61 29.98 -8.78
CA SER A 395 10.37 31.36 -9.19
C SER A 395 8.95 31.77 -8.81
N PHE A 396 8.78 33.01 -8.31
CA PHE A 396 7.51 33.57 -7.85
C PHE A 396 6.34 33.40 -8.87
N GLY A 397 6.65 33.28 -10.16
CA GLY A 397 5.68 33.01 -11.23
C GLY A 397 5.13 31.57 -11.27
N GLU A 398 5.86 30.58 -10.73
CA GLU A 398 5.42 29.17 -10.69
C GLU A 398 4.47 28.90 -9.52
N ALA A 399 4.67 29.61 -8.40
CA ALA A 399 3.85 29.49 -7.18
C ALA A 399 2.40 29.97 -7.35
N THR A 400 2.12 30.76 -8.38
CA THR A 400 0.78 31.30 -8.67
C THR A 400 0.03 30.52 -9.76
N ARG A 401 0.65 29.49 -10.37
CA ARG A 401 -0.05 28.63 -11.32
C ARG A 401 -0.94 27.63 -10.58
N PRO A 402 -2.27 27.62 -10.81
CA PRO A 402 -3.20 26.74 -10.12
C PRO A 402 -3.03 25.24 -10.44
N GLY A 403 -2.10 24.86 -11.32
CA GLY A 403 -1.85 23.47 -11.75
C GLY A 403 -0.65 22.75 -11.11
N ASN A 404 0.26 23.46 -10.41
CA ASN A 404 1.47 22.86 -9.82
C ASN A 404 1.37 22.60 -8.32
N LYS A 405 0.14 22.45 -7.80
CA LYS A 405 -0.07 22.05 -6.42
C LYS A 405 0.25 20.55 -6.36
N SER A 406 1.39 20.19 -5.76
CA SER A 406 1.75 18.80 -5.43
C SER A 406 0.50 18.04 -4.99
N SER A 407 0.18 17.00 -5.73
CA SER A 407 -1.00 16.19 -5.49
C SER A 407 -0.84 15.48 -4.14
N VAL A 408 -1.95 15.15 -3.47
CA VAL A 408 -1.93 14.35 -2.23
C VAL A 408 -1.16 13.04 -2.45
N THR A 409 -1.25 12.49 -3.65
CA THR A 409 -0.49 11.31 -4.09
C THR A 409 1.01 11.55 -4.14
N ASP A 410 1.48 12.74 -4.56
CA ASP A 410 2.90 13.07 -4.54
C ASP A 410 3.43 13.11 -3.11
N GLN A 411 2.69 13.72 -2.18
CA GLN A 411 3.07 13.76 -0.77
C GLN A 411 3.11 12.36 -0.16
N LEU A 412 2.12 11.51 -0.43
CA LEU A 412 2.10 10.12 0.02
C LEU A 412 3.25 9.28 -0.54
N GLN A 413 3.69 9.57 -1.77
CA GLN A 413 4.82 8.85 -2.37
C GLN A 413 6.13 9.07 -1.60
N LEU A 414 6.34 10.24 -1.00
CA LEU A 414 7.50 10.48 -0.14
C LEU A 414 7.47 9.58 1.10
N TRP A 415 6.30 9.44 1.72
CA TRP A 415 6.11 8.55 2.87
C TRP A 415 6.33 7.08 2.52
N LEU A 416 5.83 6.65 1.37
CA LEU A 416 6.02 5.28 0.90
C LEU A 416 7.51 4.97 0.72
N TYR A 417 8.25 5.87 0.07
CA TYR A 417 9.69 5.72 -0.10
C TYR A 417 10.45 5.68 1.23
N ALA A 418 10.10 6.56 2.17
CA ALA A 418 10.72 6.59 3.49
C ALA A 418 10.41 5.34 4.31
N ALA A 419 9.22 4.77 4.18
CA ALA A 419 8.86 3.51 4.82
C ALA A 419 9.63 2.32 4.21
N ASP A 420 9.74 2.26 2.88
CA ASP A 420 10.48 1.20 2.20
C ASP A 420 11.98 1.25 2.54
N SER A 421 12.57 2.45 2.56
CA SER A 421 13.98 2.62 2.96
C SER A 421 14.22 2.33 4.44
N ALA A 422 13.31 2.69 5.33
CA ALA A 422 13.37 2.28 6.74
C ALA A 422 13.29 0.76 6.90
N LYS A 423 12.43 0.10 6.13
CA LYS A 423 12.34 -1.36 6.11
C LYS A 423 13.64 -2.00 5.62
N ILE A 424 14.23 -1.49 4.54
CA ILE A 424 15.49 -2.02 4.02
C ILE A 424 16.61 -1.84 5.03
N THR A 425 16.78 -0.64 5.60
CA THR A 425 17.84 -0.39 6.58
C THR A 425 17.68 -1.20 7.87
N THR A 426 16.46 -1.38 8.37
CA THR A 426 16.23 -2.27 9.52
C THR A 426 16.58 -3.72 9.20
N LEU A 427 16.24 -4.20 8.01
CA LEU A 427 16.65 -5.54 7.55
C LEU A 427 18.18 -5.64 7.42
N GLU A 428 18.84 -4.64 6.84
CA GLU A 428 20.30 -4.60 6.72
C GLU A 428 20.98 -4.62 8.09
N THR A 429 20.50 -3.84 9.06
CA THR A 429 21.06 -3.88 10.43
C THR A 429 20.85 -5.22 11.14
N VAL A 430 19.72 -5.90 10.90
CA VAL A 430 19.49 -7.24 11.45
C VAL A 430 20.44 -8.23 10.80
N VAL A 431 20.63 -8.16 9.48
CA VAL A 431 21.57 -9.02 8.76
C VAL A 431 23.00 -8.79 9.25
N GLU A 432 23.45 -7.54 9.38
CA GLU A 432 24.77 -7.19 9.91
C GLU A 432 24.97 -7.74 11.33
N LYS A 433 23.96 -7.63 12.20
CA LYS A 433 24.05 -8.18 13.57
C LYS A 433 24.05 -9.70 13.62
N VAL A 434 23.35 -10.36 12.69
CA VAL A 434 23.38 -11.82 12.56
C VAL A 434 24.75 -12.28 12.03
N GLU A 435 25.32 -11.57 11.05
CA GLU A 435 26.66 -11.85 10.54
C GLU A 435 27.73 -11.62 11.62
N GLU A 436 27.68 -10.52 12.37
CA GLU A 436 28.55 -10.27 13.53
C GLU A 436 28.43 -11.39 14.57
N GLY A 437 27.19 -11.83 14.86
CA GLY A 437 26.93 -12.93 15.78
C GLY A 437 27.52 -14.25 15.30
N MET A 438 27.38 -14.56 14.01
CA MET A 438 27.92 -15.78 13.41
C MET A 438 29.45 -15.77 13.41
N ILE A 439 30.07 -14.64 13.07
CA ILE A 439 31.53 -14.45 13.16
C ILE A 439 32.02 -14.63 14.61
N SER A 440 31.29 -14.08 15.60
CA SER A 440 31.63 -14.27 17.01
C SER A 440 31.52 -15.73 17.45
N VAL A 441 30.52 -16.46 16.97
CA VAL A 441 30.35 -17.89 17.25
C VAL A 441 31.49 -18.69 16.62
N ASP A 442 31.82 -18.43 15.37
CA ASP A 442 32.94 -19.09 14.69
C ASP A 442 34.29 -18.81 15.37
N ASN A 443 34.52 -17.57 15.79
CA ASN A 443 35.71 -17.21 16.57
C ASN A 443 35.73 -17.94 17.92
N SER A 444 34.59 -18.06 18.60
CA SER A 444 34.50 -18.83 19.85
C SER A 444 34.73 -20.33 19.63
N ARG A 445 34.24 -20.88 18.50
CA ARG A 445 34.45 -22.27 18.11
C ARG A 445 35.92 -22.55 17.81
N GLN A 446 36.59 -21.66 17.08
CA GLN A 446 38.02 -21.75 16.80
C GLN A 446 38.86 -21.67 18.09
N THR A 447 38.54 -20.74 18.99
CA THR A 447 39.27 -20.65 20.27
C THR A 447 39.04 -21.88 21.15
N LEU A 448 37.84 -22.47 21.15
CA LEU A 448 37.59 -23.75 21.83
C LEU A 448 38.37 -24.91 21.21
N GLU A 449 38.45 -25.00 19.88
CA GLU A 449 39.27 -26.01 19.20
C GLU A 449 40.76 -25.86 19.56
N GLU A 450 41.27 -24.63 19.62
CA GLU A 450 42.65 -24.35 20.06
C GLU A 450 42.87 -24.79 21.51
N ILE A 451 41.94 -24.51 22.41
CA ILE A 451 41.99 -24.96 23.80
C ILE A 451 41.95 -26.49 23.89
N CYS A 452 41.10 -27.16 23.12
CA CYS A 452 41.05 -28.63 23.05
C CYS A 452 42.39 -29.22 22.56
N LYS A 453 43.00 -28.63 21.53
CA LYS A 453 44.34 -29.01 21.04
C LYS A 453 45.41 -28.84 22.13
N LEU A 454 45.37 -27.75 22.90
CA LEU A 454 46.32 -27.50 24.00
C LEU A 454 46.13 -28.46 25.19
N LEU A 455 44.88 -28.82 25.50
CA LEU A 455 44.56 -29.76 26.58
C LEU A 455 44.81 -31.22 26.19
N ASN A 456 45.20 -31.49 24.95
CA ASN A 456 45.36 -32.84 24.40
C ASN A 456 44.10 -33.70 24.63
N VAL A 457 42.95 -33.04 24.75
CA VAL A 457 41.64 -33.70 24.81
C VAL A 457 41.32 -34.05 23.36
N PRO A 458 41.24 -35.33 22.99
CA PRO A 458 40.80 -35.68 21.66
C PRO A 458 39.42 -35.06 21.48
N LEU A 459 39.32 -34.12 20.53
CA LEU A 459 38.01 -33.72 20.01
C LEU A 459 37.29 -35.02 19.68
N PRO A 460 36.02 -35.19 20.10
CA PRO A 460 35.24 -36.28 19.55
C PRO A 460 35.28 -36.08 18.04
N GLU A 461 36.04 -36.95 17.37
CA GLU A 461 35.86 -37.18 15.95
C GLU A 461 34.36 -37.30 15.78
N GLU A 462 33.78 -36.52 14.87
CA GLU A 462 32.41 -36.71 14.49
C GLU A 462 32.28 -38.17 14.08
N GLU A 463 31.83 -38.99 15.04
CA GLU A 463 31.43 -40.35 14.79
C GLU A 463 30.34 -40.18 13.74
N SER A 464 30.74 -40.49 12.52
CA SER A 464 29.89 -40.97 11.44
C SER A 464 29.26 -42.28 11.92
N GLY A 465 28.45 -42.16 12.97
CA GLY A 465 27.58 -43.18 13.49
C GLY A 465 26.41 -43.26 12.54
N GLU A 466 26.45 -44.27 11.67
CA GLU A 466 25.25 -44.95 11.20
C GLU A 466 24.43 -45.40 12.43
N GLY A 467 23.68 -44.47 13.01
CA GLY A 467 22.81 -44.65 14.14
C GLY A 467 21.38 -44.41 13.68
N GLN A 468 20.63 -45.50 13.57
CA GLN A 468 19.20 -45.55 13.22
C GLN A 468 18.41 -44.38 13.82
N GLU A 469 17.91 -43.50 12.95
CA GLU A 469 16.86 -42.56 13.32
C GLU A 469 15.60 -43.35 13.70
N ALA A 470 15.28 -43.30 14.99
CA ALA A 470 13.94 -43.60 15.48
C ALA A 470 12.95 -42.60 14.85
N PRO A 471 11.74 -43.03 14.46
CA PRO A 471 10.82 -42.18 13.73
C PRO A 471 10.27 -41.10 14.66
N GLU A 472 10.73 -39.87 14.48
CA GLU A 472 10.07 -38.69 15.03
C GLU A 472 8.67 -38.59 14.43
N LYS A 473 7.67 -38.62 15.32
CA LYS A 473 6.27 -38.48 14.99
C LYS A 473 6.01 -37.09 14.41
N ASP A 474 5.52 -37.10 13.18
CA ASP A 474 4.94 -35.98 12.45
C ASP A 474 3.89 -35.26 13.32
N LEU A 475 4.22 -34.02 13.71
CA LEU A 475 3.42 -33.14 14.57
C LEU A 475 2.31 -32.39 13.78
N TRP A 476 1.99 -32.84 12.55
CA TRP A 476 1.12 -32.11 11.62
C TRP A 476 0.05 -32.97 10.93
N ASP A 477 -0.56 -33.91 11.66
CA ASP A 477 -1.82 -34.53 11.24
C ASP A 477 -3.00 -34.02 12.09
N PRO A 478 -3.82 -33.08 11.58
CA PRO A 478 -5.16 -32.88 12.06
C PRO A 478 -6.14 -33.54 11.08
N GLU A 479 -6.76 -34.65 11.50
CA GLU A 479 -8.17 -35.02 11.32
C GLU A 479 -8.38 -36.55 11.36
N GLY A 480 -9.32 -36.98 12.19
CA GLY A 480 -9.79 -38.37 12.24
C GLY A 480 -10.35 -38.73 13.60
N ASP A 481 -11.66 -38.59 13.74
CA ASP A 481 -12.49 -38.99 14.86
C ASP A 481 -12.20 -40.40 15.40
N ASP A 482 -12.32 -40.60 16.72
CA ASP A 482 -13.28 -41.57 17.27
C ASP A 482 -13.36 -41.51 18.80
N GLU A 483 -14.55 -41.12 19.27
CA GLU A 483 -15.04 -41.41 20.61
C GLU A 483 -15.23 -42.93 20.80
N LYS A 484 -14.88 -43.39 22.01
CA LYS A 484 -15.33 -44.60 22.75
C LYS A 484 -14.25 -45.67 22.87
N SER A 485 -13.71 -45.82 24.08
CA SER A 485 -14.17 -46.88 25.00
C SER A 485 -13.26 -46.99 26.23
N LYS A 486 -13.90 -47.35 27.33
CA LYS A 486 -13.36 -47.57 28.68
C LYS A 486 -12.45 -48.80 28.69
N ALA A 487 -11.39 -48.81 29.49
CA ALA A 487 -11.31 -49.66 30.71
C ALA A 487 -9.93 -49.63 31.37
N LYS A 488 -10.00 -49.51 32.71
CA LYS A 488 -8.94 -49.69 33.72
C LYS A 488 -8.02 -50.90 33.47
N VAL A 489 -6.71 -50.72 33.69
CA VAL A 489 -5.92 -51.64 34.53
C VAL A 489 -4.86 -50.84 35.31
N THR A 490 -5.09 -50.72 36.61
CA THR A 490 -4.08 -50.43 37.63
C THR A 490 -3.24 -51.69 37.90
N LYS A 491 -1.90 -51.62 37.80
CA LYS A 491 -0.98 -52.57 38.46
C LYS A 491 0.31 -51.87 38.93
N LYS A 492 0.27 -51.51 40.21
CA LYS A 492 1.26 -51.65 41.30
C LYS A 492 2.75 -51.93 40.95
N CYS A 493 3.59 -51.04 41.49
CA CYS A 493 4.99 -51.14 41.96
C CYS A 493 5.83 -52.39 41.67
N VAL A 494 7.06 -52.16 41.17
CA VAL A 494 8.28 -52.69 41.80
C VAL A 494 9.35 -51.58 41.76
N GLU A 495 9.76 -51.13 42.94
CA GLU A 495 11.02 -50.43 43.16
C GLU A 495 12.15 -51.46 43.00
N GLU A 496 13.09 -51.22 42.09
CA GLU A 496 14.42 -51.81 42.17
C GLU A 496 15.44 -50.68 42.13
N LYS A 497 16.10 -50.49 43.27
CA LYS A 497 17.21 -49.58 43.48
C LYS A 497 18.45 -50.21 42.86
N GLU A 498 18.90 -49.72 41.72
CA GLU A 498 20.30 -49.81 41.33
C GLU A 498 20.95 -48.44 41.40
N LYS A 499 21.98 -48.35 42.24
CA LYS A 499 22.82 -47.19 42.44
C LYS A 499 23.71 -47.02 41.21
N LEU A 500 23.47 -45.97 40.43
CA LEU A 500 24.48 -45.36 39.58
C LEU A 500 24.53 -43.88 39.93
N GLU A 501 25.74 -43.41 40.24
CA GLU A 501 26.00 -42.04 40.65
C GLU A 501 25.47 -41.04 39.61
N PRO A 502 24.85 -39.92 40.02
CA PRO A 502 24.52 -38.87 39.06
C PRO A 502 25.83 -38.25 38.57
N VAL A 503 26.14 -38.45 37.30
CA VAL A 503 27.15 -37.67 36.59
C VAL A 503 26.70 -36.21 36.68
N LYS A 504 27.42 -35.43 37.47
CA LYS A 504 27.20 -33.99 37.61
C LYS A 504 27.37 -33.34 36.24
N THR A 505 26.29 -32.81 35.71
CA THR A 505 26.29 -31.97 34.51
C THR A 505 27.19 -30.76 34.76
N ILE A 506 27.95 -30.35 33.74
CA ILE A 506 28.95 -29.25 33.76
C ILE A 506 28.38 -27.94 34.34
N TRP A 507 27.06 -27.75 34.26
CA TRP A 507 26.32 -26.61 34.79
C TRP A 507 26.25 -26.54 36.32
N GLU A 508 26.32 -27.66 37.04
CA GLU A 508 26.37 -27.65 38.52
C GLU A 508 27.75 -27.27 39.08
N ILE A 509 28.78 -27.26 38.23
CA ILE A 509 30.16 -26.86 38.60
C ILE A 509 30.35 -25.34 38.48
N LEU A 510 29.52 -24.65 37.68
CA LEU A 510 29.65 -23.21 37.45
C LEU A 510 28.96 -22.33 38.52
N ASP A 511 28.04 -22.88 39.32
CA ASP A 511 27.34 -22.13 40.38
C ASP A 511 28.09 -22.12 41.73
N GLY A 512 29.42 -22.16 41.69
CA GLY A 512 30.28 -22.12 42.87
C GLY A 512 30.97 -20.76 43.07
N ASN A 513 30.43 -19.94 43.98
CA ASN A 513 31.14 -18.88 44.71
C ASN A 513 31.78 -17.72 43.91
N LEU A 514 30.94 -16.80 43.40
CA LEU A 514 31.35 -15.41 43.14
C LEU A 514 30.50 -14.45 43.99
N GLY A 515 30.61 -14.57 45.31
CA GLY A 515 29.82 -13.79 46.26
C GLY A 515 30.43 -13.72 47.65
N SER A 516 31.75 -13.56 47.78
CA SER A 516 32.38 -13.24 49.07
C SER A 516 33.80 -12.68 48.90
N ILE A 517 33.94 -11.54 48.24
CA ILE A 517 35.08 -10.63 48.42
C ILE A 517 34.53 -9.20 48.43
N ASN A 518 34.24 -8.71 49.64
CA ASN A 518 34.39 -7.34 50.12
C ASN A 518 33.84 -7.29 51.56
N GLU A 519 34.68 -7.70 52.51
CA GLU A 519 34.81 -7.06 53.82
C GLU A 519 36.11 -6.26 53.83
#